data_AF-A0A345UPB0-F1
#
_entry.id   AF-A0A345UPB0-F1
#
_cell.length_a   1.000
_cell.length_b   1.000
_cell.length_c   1.000
_cell.angle_alpha   90.00
_cell.angle_beta   90.00
_cell.angle_gamma   90.00
#
_symmetry.space_group_name_H-M   'P 1'
#
loop_
_entity.id
_entity.type
_entity.pdbx_description
1 polymer ?
#
loop_
_entity_poly.entity_id
_entity_poly.type
_entity_poly.pdbx_seq_one_letter_code
_entity_poly.pdbx_strand_id
1 'polypeptide(L)'
;MKHFSAVFPALFFSMMMSLLLLSCSREAEPGTELSSEALRLEQIAVAENRFRTLMLENPDSPEFRPQARFLAEEYRMFAYRYPEHSMAPEMLFLAANLFADALDEPGQAVALFRQLAQEWPDTPQAERSLFLAGYTYHHLLGEPDNAREMYARLIEAFPESDLREAAQDDMALIGTDPMELLRNFQQAEGEN
;
A
#
# COMPACT_ATOMS: atom_id res chain seq x y z
N MET A 1 -76.23 -8.63 53.76
CA MET A 1 -77.15 -9.72 53.34
C MET A 1 -76.59 -10.28 52.03
N LYS A 2 -75.95 -11.45 52.11
CA LYS A 2 -76.40 -12.73 51.49
C LYS A 2 -76.48 -12.64 49.95
N HIS A 3 -75.41 -13.07 49.27
CA HIS A 3 -75.29 -14.38 48.58
C HIS A 3 -75.91 -14.39 47.17
N PHE A 4 -75.08 -14.52 46.13
CA PHE A 4 -75.23 -15.62 45.17
C PHE A 4 -73.94 -15.84 44.36
N SER A 5 -73.39 -17.05 44.54
CA SER A 5 -72.59 -17.86 43.61
C SER A 5 -73.23 -17.93 42.22
N ALA A 6 -72.64 -18.32 41.10
CA ALA A 6 -71.33 -18.81 40.68
C ALA A 6 -71.42 -18.97 39.13
N VAL A 7 -70.39 -19.59 38.57
CA VAL A 7 -70.45 -20.39 37.35
C VAL A 7 -70.28 -19.61 36.05
N PHE A 8 -69.01 -19.55 35.66
CA PHE A 8 -68.56 -19.50 34.28
C PHE A 8 -69.05 -20.76 33.52
N PRO A 9 -69.53 -20.64 32.28
CA PRO A 9 -69.29 -21.70 31.30
C PRO A 9 -68.40 -21.17 30.18
N ALA A 10 -67.23 -21.80 30.12
CA ALA A 10 -66.41 -21.91 28.92
C ALA A 10 -67.28 -22.31 27.73
N LEU A 11 -67.13 -21.61 26.61
CA LEU A 11 -67.24 -22.09 25.22
C LEU A 11 -67.64 -20.91 24.32
N PHE A 12 -66.75 -19.93 24.12
CA PHE A 12 -66.74 -19.12 22.89
C PHE A 12 -65.50 -18.22 22.85
N PHE A 13 -64.30 -18.80 22.81
CA PHE A 13 -63.14 -18.12 22.20
C PHE A 13 -62.05 -19.11 21.80
N SER A 14 -62.47 -20.24 21.22
CA SER A 14 -61.61 -21.11 20.43
C SER A 14 -61.45 -20.51 19.03
N MET A 15 -60.87 -19.31 18.90
CA MET A 15 -60.28 -18.82 17.64
C MET A 15 -59.53 -17.48 17.82
N MET A 16 -58.59 -17.39 18.75
CA MET A 16 -57.65 -16.25 18.76
C MET A 16 -56.28 -16.62 19.35
N MET A 17 -55.79 -17.81 19.00
CA MET A 17 -54.43 -18.25 19.30
C MET A 17 -53.82 -18.97 18.09
N SER A 18 -53.94 -18.41 16.88
CA SER A 18 -53.28 -18.93 15.66
C SER A 18 -53.28 -17.93 14.49
N LEU A 19 -53.04 -16.64 14.74
CA LEU A 19 -52.81 -15.64 13.67
C LEU A 19 -51.72 -14.63 14.09
N LEU A 20 -50.64 -15.17 14.68
CA LEU A 20 -49.39 -14.44 14.99
C LEU A 20 -48.16 -15.21 14.49
N LEU A 21 -48.25 -15.96 13.38
CA LEU A 21 -47.11 -16.64 12.76
C LEU A 21 -47.18 -16.61 11.23
N LEU A 22 -47.42 -15.44 10.65
CA LEU A 22 -47.13 -15.18 9.22
C LEU A 22 -46.97 -13.68 8.94
N SER A 23 -46.41 -12.93 9.91
CA SER A 23 -45.62 -11.76 9.53
C SER A 23 -44.25 -12.32 9.18
N CYS A 24 -43.94 -12.30 7.90
CA CYS A 24 -42.74 -12.86 7.31
C CYS A 24 -41.50 -12.46 8.11
N SER A 25 -40.91 -13.41 8.83
CA SER A 25 -39.47 -13.45 9.04
C SER A 25 -38.82 -13.76 7.68
N ARG A 26 -38.84 -12.77 6.79
CA ARG A 26 -37.70 -12.62 5.90
C ARG A 26 -36.74 -11.79 6.72
N GLU A 27 -35.92 -12.47 7.51
CA GLU A 27 -34.64 -11.90 7.89
C GLU A 27 -34.05 -11.42 6.58
N ALA A 28 -34.00 -10.09 6.41
CA ALA A 28 -33.16 -9.54 5.39
C ALA A 28 -31.77 -10.03 5.78
N GLU A 29 -31.22 -10.98 5.02
CA GLU A 29 -29.78 -11.20 4.96
C GLU A 29 -29.16 -9.80 5.04
N PRO A 30 -28.29 -9.51 6.03
CA PRO A 30 -27.70 -8.20 6.13
C PRO A 30 -27.03 -7.96 4.79
N GLY A 31 -27.63 -7.06 3.99
CA GLY A 31 -27.09 -6.69 2.70
C GLY A 31 -25.64 -6.33 2.98
N THR A 32 -24.71 -7.08 2.39
CA THR A 32 -23.27 -6.97 2.60
C THR A 32 -22.81 -5.60 2.15
N GLU A 33 -23.00 -4.60 3.00
CA GLU A 33 -22.38 -3.30 2.89
C GLU A 33 -20.89 -3.56 3.16
N LEU A 34 -20.10 -3.57 2.09
CA LEU A 34 -18.65 -3.70 2.17
C LEU A 34 -18.13 -2.68 3.19
N SER A 35 -17.21 -3.09 4.06
CA SER A 35 -16.55 -2.13 4.95
C SER A 35 -15.89 -1.02 4.12
N SER A 36 -15.72 0.17 4.70
CA SER A 36 -15.05 1.28 4.00
C SER A 36 -13.64 0.92 3.51
N GLU A 37 -13.01 -0.04 4.19
CA GLU A 37 -11.73 -0.64 3.82
C GLU A 37 -11.88 -1.56 2.61
N ALA A 38 -12.82 -2.51 2.63
CA ALA A 38 -13.05 -3.45 1.54
C ALA A 38 -13.46 -2.74 0.24
N LEU A 39 -14.32 -1.72 0.33
CA LEU A 39 -14.70 -0.90 -0.81
C LEU A 39 -13.49 -0.18 -1.43
N ARG A 40 -12.53 0.26 -0.61
CA ARG A 40 -11.34 0.94 -1.10
C ARG A 40 -10.34 -0.03 -1.74
N LEU A 41 -10.18 -1.22 -1.17
CA LEU A 41 -9.38 -2.28 -1.80
C LEU A 41 -9.97 -2.68 -3.16
N GLU A 42 -11.30 -2.75 -3.28
CA GLU A 42 -11.96 -3.00 -4.56
C GLU A 42 -11.68 -1.86 -5.57
N GLN A 43 -11.76 -0.60 -5.15
CA GLN A 43 -11.41 0.55 -5.99
C GLN A 43 -9.97 0.52 -6.48
N ILE A 44 -9.03 0.18 -5.58
CA ILE A 44 -7.61 0.01 -5.91
C ILE A 44 -7.43 -1.10 -6.95
N ALA A 45 -8.04 -2.27 -6.75
CA ALA A 45 -7.92 -3.40 -7.68
C ALA A 45 -8.44 -3.05 -9.09
N VAL A 46 -9.53 -2.28 -9.19
CA VAL A 46 -10.04 -1.78 -10.48
C VAL A 46 -9.03 -0.82 -11.13
N ALA A 47 -8.45 0.09 -10.35
CA ALA A 47 -7.46 1.04 -10.83
C ALA A 47 -6.16 0.35 -11.29
N GLU A 48 -5.69 -0.65 -10.55
CA GLU A 48 -4.56 -1.51 -10.91
C GLU A 48 -4.78 -2.21 -12.25
N ASN A 49 -5.95 -2.83 -12.43
CA ASN A 49 -6.26 -3.52 -13.68
C ASN A 49 -6.27 -2.54 -14.86
N ARG A 50 -6.86 -1.36 -14.67
CA ARG A 50 -6.87 -0.32 -15.71
C ARG A 50 -5.46 0.16 -16.04
N PHE A 51 -4.62 0.42 -15.04
CA PHE A 51 -3.25 0.85 -15.26
C PHE A 51 -2.41 -0.25 -15.93
N ARG A 52 -2.58 -1.51 -15.50
CA ARG A 52 -1.94 -2.68 -16.13
C ARG A 52 -2.30 -2.80 -17.61
N THR A 53 -3.57 -2.67 -17.97
CA THR A 53 -4.00 -2.69 -19.38
C THR A 53 -3.31 -1.59 -20.18
N LEU A 54 -3.24 -0.37 -19.66
CA LEU A 54 -2.52 0.72 -20.33
C LEU A 54 -1.03 0.40 -20.49
N MET A 55 -0.36 -0.10 -19.46
CA MET A 55 1.04 -0.49 -19.53
C MET A 55 1.33 -1.54 -20.61
N LEU A 56 0.45 -2.54 -20.77
CA LEU A 56 0.67 -3.66 -21.67
C LEU A 56 0.22 -3.38 -23.11
N GLU A 57 -0.88 -2.65 -23.28
CA GLU A 57 -1.55 -2.53 -24.57
C GLU A 57 -1.40 -1.14 -25.19
N ASN A 58 -1.24 -0.09 -24.38
CA ASN A 58 -1.21 1.28 -24.88
C ASN A 58 -0.39 2.23 -23.97
N PRO A 59 0.92 2.01 -23.80
CA PRO A 59 1.75 2.79 -22.87
C PRO A 59 1.89 4.27 -23.27
N ASP A 60 1.72 4.59 -24.56
CA ASP A 60 1.78 5.96 -25.09
C ASP A 60 0.44 6.71 -24.99
N SER A 61 -0.58 6.08 -24.41
CA SER A 61 -1.90 6.66 -24.17
C SER A 61 -1.80 7.97 -23.37
N PRO A 62 -2.56 9.03 -23.74
CA PRO A 62 -2.65 10.23 -22.92
C PRO A 62 -3.30 9.97 -21.55
N GLU A 63 -3.99 8.84 -21.37
CA GLU A 63 -4.54 8.39 -20.10
C GLU A 63 -3.50 7.72 -19.19
N PHE A 64 -2.33 7.31 -19.70
CA PHE A 64 -1.31 6.59 -18.93
C PHE A 64 -0.92 7.32 -17.64
N ARG A 65 -0.42 8.57 -17.76
CA ARG A 65 0.01 9.37 -16.60
C ARG A 65 -1.16 9.72 -15.66
N PRO A 66 -2.35 10.14 -16.15
CA PRO A 66 -3.52 10.31 -15.29
C PRO A 66 -3.93 9.06 -14.51
N GLN A 67 -3.88 7.87 -15.12
CA GLN A 67 -4.21 6.63 -14.42
C GLN A 67 -3.12 6.22 -13.43
N ALA A 68 -1.85 6.39 -13.77
CA ALA A 68 -0.73 6.18 -12.83
C ALA A 68 -0.89 7.07 -11.58
N ARG A 69 -1.19 8.36 -11.78
CA ARG A 69 -1.41 9.30 -10.67
C ARG A 69 -2.61 8.92 -9.81
N PHE A 70 -3.73 8.59 -10.45
CA PHE A 70 -4.92 8.15 -9.72
C PHE A 70 -4.62 6.94 -8.84
N LEU A 71 -3.94 5.93 -9.40
CA LEU A 71 -3.56 4.72 -8.66
C LEU A 71 -2.58 5.04 -7.51
N ALA A 72 -1.56 5.85 -7.76
CA ALA A 72 -0.59 6.27 -6.74
C ALA A 72 -1.27 7.00 -5.56
N GLU A 73 -2.24 7.86 -5.85
CA GLU A 73 -3.01 8.55 -4.80
C GLU A 73 -3.94 7.60 -4.04
N GLU A 74 -4.58 6.63 -4.69
CA GLU A 74 -5.41 5.64 -3.98
C GLU A 74 -4.57 4.79 -3.02
N TYR A 75 -3.38 4.36 -3.45
CA TYR A 75 -2.41 3.69 -2.59
C TYR A 75 -1.98 4.54 -1.39
N ARG A 76 -1.56 5.79 -1.63
CA ARG A 76 -1.14 6.73 -0.58
C ARG A 76 -2.27 6.98 0.41
N MET A 77 -3.49 7.14 -0.08
CA MET A 77 -4.67 7.36 0.75
C MET A 77 -5.10 6.11 1.53
N PHE A 78 -4.87 4.91 1.00
CA PHE A 78 -5.07 3.67 1.74
C PHE A 78 -4.09 3.58 2.91
N ALA A 79 -2.80 3.74 2.64
CA ALA A 79 -1.76 3.69 3.67
C ALA A 79 -1.99 4.74 4.78
N TYR A 80 -2.42 5.95 4.41
CA TYR A 80 -2.76 7.01 5.36
C TYR A 80 -3.98 6.68 6.24
N ARG A 81 -5.02 6.06 5.67
CA ARG A 81 -6.27 5.78 6.41
C ARG A 81 -6.21 4.52 7.25
N TYR A 82 -5.42 3.55 6.82
CA TYR A 82 -5.33 2.23 7.44
C TYR A 82 -3.87 1.90 7.78
N PRO A 83 -3.17 2.72 8.58
CA PRO A 83 -1.73 2.54 8.81
C PRO A 83 -1.35 1.24 9.54
N GLU A 84 -2.30 0.64 10.27
CA GLU A 84 -2.14 -0.65 10.95
C GLU A 84 -2.47 -1.84 10.04
N HIS A 85 -3.01 -1.61 8.85
CA HIS A 85 -3.33 -2.68 7.91
C HIS A 85 -2.04 -3.28 7.33
N SER A 86 -1.97 -4.60 7.22
CA SER A 86 -0.75 -5.32 6.79
C SER A 86 -0.26 -4.92 5.38
N MET A 87 -1.15 -4.43 4.53
CA MET A 87 -0.81 -3.92 3.18
C MET A 87 -0.37 -2.45 3.17
N ALA A 88 -0.55 -1.67 4.24
CA ALA A 88 -0.25 -0.24 4.22
C ALA A 88 1.20 0.10 3.80
N PRO A 89 2.24 -0.62 4.29
CA PRO A 89 3.61 -0.41 3.82
C PRO A 89 3.74 -0.67 2.32
N GLU A 90 3.19 -1.79 1.83
CA GLU A 90 3.24 -2.13 0.41
C GLU A 90 2.52 -1.10 -0.46
N MET A 91 1.35 -0.59 -0.03
CA MET A 91 0.64 0.45 -0.75
C MET A 91 1.48 1.73 -0.85
N LEU A 92 2.08 2.20 0.26
CA LEU A 92 2.92 3.39 0.20
C LEU A 92 4.15 3.18 -0.68
N PHE A 93 4.73 1.98 -0.66
CA PHE A 93 5.83 1.59 -1.53
C PHE A 93 5.44 1.67 -3.00
N LEU A 94 4.31 1.06 -3.39
CA LEU A 94 3.80 1.08 -4.76
C LEU A 94 3.48 2.50 -5.24
N ALA A 95 2.94 3.36 -4.36
CA ALA A 95 2.74 4.77 -4.66
C ALA A 95 4.08 5.45 -5.00
N ALA A 96 5.10 5.27 -4.17
CA ALA A 96 6.42 5.85 -4.38
C ALA A 96 7.05 5.42 -5.71
N ASN A 97 6.97 4.14 -6.06
CA ASN A 97 7.45 3.64 -7.35
C ASN A 97 6.70 4.24 -8.53
N LEU A 98 5.37 4.42 -8.45
CA LEU A 98 4.62 5.11 -9.52
C LEU A 98 5.05 6.57 -9.68
N PHE A 99 5.36 7.26 -8.57
CA PHE A 99 5.91 8.61 -8.64
C PHE A 99 7.29 8.66 -9.30
N ALA A 100 8.16 7.69 -9.01
CA ALA A 100 9.48 7.61 -9.63
C ALA A 100 9.38 7.25 -11.12
N ASP A 101 8.69 6.16 -11.45
CA ASP A 101 8.83 5.49 -12.75
C ASP A 101 7.83 5.99 -13.79
N ALA A 102 6.56 6.14 -13.39
CA ALA A 102 5.47 6.45 -14.33
C ALA A 102 5.18 7.95 -14.43
N LEU A 103 5.42 8.69 -13.34
CA LEU A 103 5.06 10.10 -13.23
C LEU A 103 6.25 11.04 -13.42
N ASP A 104 7.48 10.54 -13.33
CA ASP A 104 8.71 11.36 -13.41
C ASP A 104 8.73 12.45 -12.32
N GLU A 105 8.32 12.08 -11.10
CA GLU A 105 8.25 12.94 -9.92
C GLU A 105 9.15 12.38 -8.79
N PRO A 106 10.48 12.32 -9.01
CA PRO A 106 11.42 11.68 -8.09
C PRO A 106 11.42 12.31 -6.68
N GLY A 107 11.18 13.61 -6.57
CA GLY A 107 11.06 14.28 -5.26
C GLY A 107 9.89 13.75 -4.43
N GLN A 108 8.75 13.47 -5.06
CA GLN A 108 7.59 12.89 -4.39
C GLN A 108 7.85 11.42 -4.01
N ALA A 109 8.49 10.65 -4.90
CA ALA A 109 8.86 9.27 -4.63
C ALA A 109 9.73 9.16 -3.37
N VAL A 110 10.78 9.99 -3.27
CA VAL A 110 11.69 9.97 -2.12
C VAL A 110 11.01 10.39 -0.83
N ALA A 111 10.10 11.36 -0.88
CA ALA A 111 9.31 11.73 0.29
C ALA A 111 8.52 10.54 0.85
N LEU A 112 7.91 9.75 -0.03
CA LEU A 112 7.13 8.56 0.34
C LEU A 112 8.03 7.40 0.80
N PHE A 113 9.15 7.15 0.13
CA PHE A 113 10.13 6.14 0.57
C PHE A 113 10.67 6.45 1.98
N ARG A 114 10.98 7.73 2.25
CA ARG A 114 11.44 8.17 3.58
C ARG A 114 10.35 8.03 4.63
N GLN A 115 9.11 8.40 4.30
CA GLN A 115 7.95 8.21 5.16
C GLN A 115 7.79 6.72 5.50
N LEU A 116 7.86 5.84 4.50
CA LEU A 116 7.71 4.40 4.71
C LEU A 116 8.74 3.85 5.70
N ALA A 117 10.03 4.17 5.49
CA ALA A 117 11.10 3.74 6.38
C ALA A 117 10.99 4.31 7.80
N GLN A 118 10.25 5.41 7.98
CA GLN A 118 9.98 6.01 9.29
C GLN A 118 8.76 5.39 9.99
N GLU A 119 7.68 5.15 9.24
CA GLU A 119 6.39 4.68 9.79
C GLU A 119 6.36 3.16 9.99
N TRP A 120 7.04 2.39 9.13
CA TRP A 120 7.08 0.93 9.20
C TRP A 120 8.51 0.37 9.14
N PRO A 121 9.39 0.73 10.10
CA PRO A 121 10.82 0.40 10.07
C PRO A 121 11.10 -1.12 10.06
N ASP A 122 10.20 -1.95 10.57
CA ASP A 122 10.42 -3.40 10.68
C ASP A 122 9.89 -4.21 9.48
N THR A 123 9.63 -3.55 8.34
CA THR A 123 9.04 -4.20 7.15
C THR A 123 10.06 -4.34 6.01
N PRO A 124 9.94 -5.37 5.14
CA PRO A 124 10.80 -5.50 3.96
C PRO A 124 10.70 -4.29 3.01
N GLN A 125 9.60 -3.55 3.05
CA GLN A 125 9.42 -2.33 2.28
C GLN A 125 10.32 -1.20 2.81
N ALA A 126 10.65 -1.15 4.10
CA ALA A 126 11.46 -0.09 4.68
C ALA A 126 12.91 -0.12 4.17
N GLU A 127 13.56 -1.29 4.19
CA GLU A 127 14.91 -1.44 3.63
C GLU A 127 14.94 -1.15 2.12
N ARG A 128 13.97 -1.67 1.36
CA ARG A 128 13.83 -1.37 -0.08
C ARG A 128 13.61 0.11 -0.34
N SER A 129 12.85 0.79 0.52
CA SER A 129 12.59 2.22 0.41
C SER A 129 13.84 3.05 0.68
N LEU A 130 14.65 2.69 1.66
CA LEU A 130 15.92 3.38 1.90
C LEU A 130 16.87 3.23 0.70
N PHE A 131 16.96 2.03 0.13
CA PHE A 131 17.75 1.79 -1.08
C PHE A 131 17.26 2.66 -2.25
N LEU A 132 15.97 2.60 -2.55
CA LEU A 132 15.37 3.34 -3.67
C LEU A 132 15.40 4.87 -3.44
N ALA A 133 15.30 5.34 -2.20
CA ALA A 133 15.50 6.74 -1.89
C ALA A 133 16.95 7.18 -2.17
N GLY A 134 17.94 6.36 -1.79
CA GLY A 134 19.34 6.58 -2.11
C GLY A 134 19.59 6.65 -3.62
N TYR A 135 19.08 5.65 -4.34
CA TYR A 135 19.15 5.59 -5.81
C TYR A 135 18.52 6.81 -6.46
N THR A 136 17.31 7.18 -6.02
CA THR A 136 16.56 8.32 -6.57
C THR A 136 17.28 9.64 -6.31
N TYR A 137 17.81 9.84 -5.10
CA TYR A 137 18.63 11.01 -4.78
C TYR A 137 19.85 11.10 -5.68
N HIS A 138 20.57 9.99 -5.88
CA HIS A 138 21.81 9.99 -6.65
C HIS A 138 21.56 10.19 -8.15
N HIS A 139 20.68 9.38 -8.72
CA HIS A 139 20.55 9.26 -10.17
C HIS A 139 19.51 10.19 -10.79
N LEU A 140 18.44 10.52 -10.05
CA LEU A 140 17.33 11.31 -10.59
C LEU A 140 17.33 12.77 -10.09
N LEU A 141 17.74 13.00 -8.84
CA LEU A 141 17.77 14.34 -8.26
C LEU A 141 19.16 15.01 -8.30
N GLY A 142 20.23 14.23 -8.46
CA GLY A 142 21.60 14.75 -8.43
C GLY A 142 21.99 15.28 -7.04
N GLU A 143 21.47 14.66 -5.98
CA GLU A 143 21.69 15.02 -4.58
C GLU A 143 22.53 13.94 -3.87
N PRO A 144 23.86 13.88 -4.13
CA PRO A 144 24.74 12.80 -3.68
C PRO A 144 24.83 12.68 -2.15
N ASP A 145 24.76 13.79 -1.42
CA ASP A 145 24.84 13.76 0.06
C ASP A 145 23.59 13.12 0.67
N ASN A 146 22.41 13.43 0.12
CA ASN A 146 21.16 12.80 0.53
C ASN A 146 21.13 11.31 0.16
N ALA A 147 21.73 10.94 -0.98
CA ALA A 147 21.88 9.54 -1.36
C ALA A 147 22.73 8.76 -0.35
N ARG A 148 23.90 9.30 0.04
CA ARG A 148 24.76 8.70 1.08
C ARG A 148 24.01 8.52 2.39
N GLU A 149 23.22 9.52 2.81
CA GLU A 149 22.41 9.42 4.03
C GLU A 149 21.46 8.22 3.99
N MET A 150 20.73 8.02 2.88
CA MET A 150 19.76 6.94 2.78
C MET A 150 20.43 5.56 2.75
N TYR A 151 21.52 5.40 1.99
CA TYR A 151 22.28 4.14 1.96
C TYR A 151 22.91 3.82 3.32
N ALA A 152 23.48 4.82 4.02
CA ALA A 152 24.04 4.63 5.36
C ALA A 152 22.96 4.17 6.36
N ARG A 153 21.77 4.77 6.31
CA ARG A 153 20.63 4.35 7.14
C ARG A 153 20.21 2.91 6.85
N LEU A 154 20.23 2.46 5.59
CA LEU A 154 19.94 1.07 5.25
C LEU A 154 20.95 0.13 5.91
N ILE A 155 22.23 0.42 5.75
CA ILE A 155 23.33 -0.42 6.26
C ILE A 155 23.27 -0.52 7.78
N GLU A 156 22.95 0.58 8.47
CA GLU A 156 22.84 0.65 9.93
C GLU A 156 21.57 -0.05 10.45
N ALA A 157 20.40 0.26 9.87
CA ALA A 157 19.12 -0.24 10.37
C ALA A 157 18.84 -1.70 9.98
N PHE A 158 19.39 -2.19 8.88
CA PHE A 158 19.11 -3.54 8.34
C PHE A 158 20.39 -4.37 8.17
N PRO A 159 21.10 -4.74 9.26
CA PRO A 159 22.38 -5.47 9.29
C PRO A 159 22.44 -6.74 8.41
N GLU A 160 21.30 -7.39 8.19
CA GLU A 160 21.21 -8.66 7.45
C GLU A 160 20.52 -8.52 6.09
N SER A 161 20.30 -7.28 5.61
CA SER A 161 19.66 -7.03 4.32
C SER A 161 20.52 -7.49 3.15
N ASP A 162 19.91 -8.19 2.20
CA ASP A 162 20.53 -8.52 0.91
C ASP A 162 20.88 -7.25 0.10
N LEU A 163 20.30 -6.10 0.43
CA LEU A 163 20.56 -4.82 -0.23
C LEU A 163 21.80 -4.08 0.33
N ARG A 164 22.42 -4.60 1.39
CA ARG A 164 23.56 -3.94 2.05
C ARG A 164 24.74 -3.76 1.10
N GLU A 165 25.14 -4.83 0.40
CA GLU A 165 26.28 -4.81 -0.51
C GLU A 165 26.01 -3.85 -1.66
N ALA A 166 24.83 -3.93 -2.27
CA ALA A 166 24.41 -2.99 -3.32
C ALA A 166 24.40 -1.53 -2.83
N ALA A 167 23.94 -1.26 -1.60
CA ALA A 167 23.97 0.08 -1.03
C ALA A 167 25.40 0.59 -0.78
N GLN A 168 26.33 -0.30 -0.38
CA GLN A 168 27.75 0.04 -0.22
C GLN A 168 28.41 0.35 -1.56
N ASP A 169 28.13 -0.46 -2.57
CA ASP A 169 28.63 -0.29 -3.92
C ASP A 169 28.13 1.03 -4.51
N ASP A 170 26.81 1.27 -4.50
CA ASP A 170 26.21 2.51 -4.97
C ASP A 170 26.80 3.73 -4.24
N MET A 171 26.98 3.62 -2.92
CA MET A 171 27.56 4.70 -2.11
C MET A 171 29.04 4.98 -2.47
N ALA A 172 29.81 3.95 -2.84
CA ALA A 172 31.20 4.09 -3.30
C ALA A 172 31.31 4.73 -4.68
N LEU A 173 30.25 4.67 -5.50
CA LEU A 173 30.19 5.37 -6.79
C LEU A 173 29.93 6.87 -6.63
N ILE A 174 29.39 7.31 -5.48
CA ILE A 174 29.01 8.72 -5.27
C ILE A 174 30.24 9.63 -5.22
N GLY A 175 30.40 10.45 -6.26
CA GLY A 175 31.50 11.41 -6.38
C GLY A 175 32.78 10.84 -6.99
N THR A 176 32.76 9.59 -7.41
CA THR A 176 33.90 8.95 -8.06
C THR A 176 33.89 9.24 -9.56
N ASP A 177 35.05 9.61 -10.12
CA ASP A 177 35.19 9.82 -11.57
C ASP A 177 35.02 8.48 -12.31
N PRO A 178 34.11 8.37 -13.29
CA PRO A 178 33.93 7.15 -14.08
C PRO A 178 35.22 6.60 -14.69
N MET A 179 36.15 7.48 -15.07
CA MET A 179 37.45 7.06 -15.62
C MET A 179 38.41 6.53 -14.56
N GLU A 180 38.27 6.95 -13.32
CA GLU A 180 39.00 6.40 -12.18
C GLU A 180 38.47 5.00 -11.82
N LEU A 181 37.15 4.83 -11.77
CA LEU A 181 36.53 3.52 -11.55
C LEU A 181 36.99 2.49 -12.59
N LEU A 182 36.94 2.84 -13.88
CA LEU A 182 37.38 1.95 -14.96
C LEU A 182 38.83 1.50 -14.81
N ARG A 183 39.73 2.40 -14.39
CA ARG A 183 41.14 2.04 -14.15
C ARG A 183 41.29 1.07 -12.98
N ASN A 184 40.56 1.28 -11.90
CA ASN A 184 40.62 0.40 -10.73
C ASN A 184 40.11 -1.01 -11.06
N PHE A 185 39.04 -1.13 -11.84
CA PHE A 185 38.54 -2.43 -12.32
C PHE A 185 39.56 -3.15 -13.22
N GLN A 186 40.16 -2.44 -14.17
CA GLN A 186 41.17 -3.01 -15.08
C GLN A 186 42.42 -3.51 -14.33
N GLN A 187 42.80 -2.84 -13.23
CA GLN A 187 43.92 -3.27 -12.41
C GLN A 187 43.58 -4.52 -11.59
N ALA A 188 42.38 -4.59 -11.01
CA ALA A 188 41.93 -5.75 -10.23
C ALA A 188 41.80 -7.04 -11.07
N GLU A 189 41.42 -6.93 -12.35
CA GLU A 189 41.35 -8.08 -13.26
C GLU A 189 42.73 -8.54 -13.77
N GLY A 190 43.73 -7.66 -13.76
CA GLY A 190 45.10 -7.99 -14.18
C GLY A 190 45.94 -8.69 -13.10
N GLU A 191 45.45 -8.76 -11.86
CA GLU A 191 46.15 -9.33 -10.70
C GLU A 191 45.66 -10.73 -10.28
N ASN A 192 44.68 -11.31 -11.00
CA ASN A 192 44.15 -12.67 -10.80
C ASN A 192 44.58 -13.63 -11.93
#